data_AF-A0A7J2LYP2-F1
#
_entry.id   AF-A0A7J2LYP2-F1
#
_cell.length_a   1.000
_cell.length_b   1.000
_cell.length_c   1.000
_cell.angle_alpha   90.00
_cell.angle_beta   90.00
_cell.angle_gamma   90.00
#
_symmetry.space_group_name_H-M   'P 1'
#
loop_
_entity.id
_entity.type
_entity.pdbx_description
1 polymer ?
#
loop_
_entity_poly.entity_id
_entity_poly.type
_entity_poly.pdbx_seq_one_letter_code
_entity_poly.pdbx_strand_id
1 'polypeptide(L)'
;MRGSKRPDVDPRLVLILGVSAVSLASILIKLSAAPPLVIGANRLGIASLTLLLISAPTLKSIAAELRHQATVLTLSGVSLAVHFGTWITSLEYTSVAASVVLTDSAPIFSVLLAWIALGELPTRRESLGVALGVAGASIIGYGSLSLSHTEFKGALLALAGAV
;
A
#
# COMPACT_ATOMS: atom_id res chain seq x y z
N MET A 1 -22.67 -3.07 24.48
CA MET A 1 -23.05 -3.08 23.04
C MET A 1 -23.04 -1.63 22.53
N ARG A 2 -21.90 -1.14 22.02
CA ARG A 2 -21.81 0.19 21.40
C ARG A 2 -22.48 0.08 20.02
N GLY A 3 -23.57 0.81 19.80
CA GLY A 3 -24.25 0.84 18.51
C GLY A 3 -23.27 1.29 17.43
N SER A 4 -23.00 0.41 16.46
CA SER A 4 -22.24 0.77 15.28
C SER A 4 -23.04 1.83 14.53
N LYS A 5 -22.66 3.10 14.66
CA LYS A 5 -23.15 4.16 13.77
C LYS A 5 -22.87 3.66 12.35
N ARG A 6 -23.92 3.63 11.51
CA ARG A 6 -23.73 3.36 10.08
C ARG A 6 -22.75 4.42 9.54
N PRO A 7 -21.81 4.05 8.67
CA PRO A 7 -20.90 5.03 8.10
C PRO A 7 -21.71 6.12 7.38
N ASP A 8 -21.35 7.38 7.57
CA ASP A 8 -22.05 8.53 6.96
C ASP A 8 -21.91 8.55 5.43
N VAL A 9 -21.01 7.71 4.87
CA VAL A 9 -20.75 7.55 3.44
C VAL A 9 -20.84 6.07 3.06
N ASP A 10 -21.43 5.77 1.90
CA ASP A 10 -21.50 4.40 1.38
C ASP A 10 -20.07 3.85 1.14
N PRO A 11 -19.68 2.74 1.82
CA PRO A 11 -18.36 2.11 1.64
C PRO A 11 -18.01 1.80 0.18
N ARG A 12 -19.01 1.52 -0.67
CA ARG A 12 -18.80 1.24 -2.09
C ARG A 12 -18.24 2.46 -2.84
N LEU A 13 -18.73 3.66 -2.53
CA LEU A 13 -18.23 4.89 -3.12
C LEU A 13 -16.79 5.17 -2.70
N VAL A 14 -16.47 4.94 -1.42
CA VAL A 14 -15.11 5.09 -0.90
C VAL A 14 -14.15 4.16 -1.62
N LEU A 15 -14.56 2.90 -1.84
CA LEU A 15 -13.76 1.92 -2.59
C LEU A 15 -13.56 2.33 -4.05
N ILE A 16 -14.62 2.74 -4.75
CA ILE A 16 -14.52 3.17 -6.16
C ILE A 16 -13.56 4.35 -6.30
N LEU A 17 -13.68 5.36 -5.43
CA LEU A 17 -12.82 6.53 -5.43
C LEU A 17 -11.37 6.16 -5.10
N GLY A 18 -11.17 5.32 -4.08
CA GLY A 18 -9.85 4.86 -3.66
C GLY A 18 -9.13 4.08 -4.76
N VAL A 19 -9.81 3.08 -5.35
CA VAL A 19 -9.25 2.26 -6.44
C VAL A 19 -8.94 3.13 -7.66
N SER A 20 -9.84 4.05 -8.02
CA SER A 20 -9.59 4.98 -9.14
C SER A 20 -8.37 5.85 -8.87
N ALA A 21 -8.25 6.45 -7.68
CA ALA A 21 -7.12 7.30 -7.32
C ALA A 21 -5.79 6.54 -7.32
N VAL A 22 -5.75 5.31 -6.77
CA VAL A 22 -4.54 4.48 -6.76
C VAL A 22 -4.15 4.04 -8.18
N SER A 23 -5.12 3.74 -9.04
CA SER A 23 -4.88 3.32 -10.43
C SER A 23 -4.14 4.39 -11.24
N LEU A 24 -4.40 5.67 -10.99
CA LEU A 24 -3.69 6.77 -11.65
C LEU A 24 -2.30 7.05 -11.05
N ALA A 25 -2.02 6.58 -9.83
CA ALA A 25 -0.83 6.97 -9.10
C ALA A 25 0.47 6.61 -9.84
N SER A 26 0.63 5.35 -10.27
CA SER A 26 1.86 4.90 -10.96
C SER A 26 2.13 5.65 -12.27
N ILE A 27 1.07 6.06 -12.99
CA ILE A 27 1.18 6.83 -14.22
C ILE A 27 1.68 8.24 -13.89
N LEU A 28 1.06 8.91 -12.91
CA LEU A 28 1.46 10.26 -12.50
C LEU A 28 2.89 10.29 -11.91
N ILE A 29 3.29 9.22 -11.21
CA ILE A 29 4.65 9.07 -10.71
C ILE A 29 5.65 8.99 -11.86
N LYS A 30 5.38 8.16 -12.88
CA LYS A 30 6.25 8.06 -14.07
C LYS A 30 6.32 9.35 -14.90
N LEU A 31 5.26 10.16 -14.86
CA LEU A 31 5.24 11.47 -15.53
C LEU A 31 5.97 12.56 -14.74
N SER A 32 6.32 12.30 -13.48
CA SER A 32 7.04 13.26 -12.66
C SER A 32 8.52 13.27 -13.00
N ALA A 33 9.11 14.46 -13.06
CA ALA A 33 10.56 14.64 -13.24
C ALA A 33 11.34 14.62 -11.91
N ALA A 34 10.65 14.50 -10.77
CA ALA A 34 11.28 14.53 -9.46
C ALA A 34 11.87 13.16 -9.09
N PRO A 35 12.93 13.10 -8.25
CA PRO A 35 13.43 11.83 -7.74
C PRO A 35 12.38 11.04 -6.94
N PRO A 36 12.44 9.69 -6.89
CA PRO A 36 11.42 8.84 -6.27
C PRO A 36 11.12 9.19 -4.81
N LEU A 37 12.17 9.41 -4.02
CA LEU A 37 12.02 9.74 -2.60
C LEU A 37 11.37 11.11 -2.40
N VAL A 38 11.59 12.06 -3.31
CA VAL A 38 10.95 13.38 -3.27
C VAL A 38 9.46 13.26 -3.59
N ILE A 39 9.10 12.43 -4.56
CA ILE A 39 7.70 12.12 -4.88
C ILE A 39 7.01 11.48 -3.67
N GLY A 40 7.63 10.46 -3.07
CA GLY A 40 7.11 9.77 -1.89
C GLY A 40 6.92 10.69 -0.69
N ALA A 41 7.95 11.49 -0.36
CA ALA A 41 7.91 12.44 0.75
C ALA A 41 6.81 13.49 0.57
N ASN A 42 6.65 14.05 -0.63
CA ASN A 42 5.59 15.02 -0.89
C ASN A 42 4.19 14.39 -0.81
N ARG A 43 3.99 13.20 -1.39
CA ARG A 43 2.68 12.50 -1.35
C ARG A 43 2.28 12.20 0.09
N LEU A 44 3.20 11.63 0.88
CA LEU A 44 2.93 11.29 2.28
C LEU A 44 2.81 12.54 3.16
N GLY A 45 3.65 13.55 2.96
CA GLY A 45 3.59 14.82 3.70
C GLY A 45 2.24 15.53 3.52
N ILE A 46 1.75 15.63 2.29
CA ILE A 46 0.44 16.24 1.99
C ILE A 46 -0.69 15.41 2.61
N ALA A 47 -0.65 14.07 2.48
CA ALA A 47 -1.65 13.19 3.05
C ALA A 47 -1.68 13.29 4.59
N SER A 48 -0.53 13.22 5.25
CA SER A 48 -0.38 13.35 6.69
C SER A 48 -0.83 14.71 7.19
N LEU A 49 -0.48 15.81 6.50
CA LEU A 49 -0.93 17.15 6.86
C LEU A 49 -2.45 17.29 6.73
N THR A 50 -3.03 16.76 5.66
CA THR A 50 -4.48 16.79 5.44
C THR A 50 -5.21 16.03 6.54
N LEU A 51 -4.74 14.82 6.87
CA LEU A 51 -5.28 14.02 7.98
C LEU A 51 -5.11 14.70 9.32
N LEU A 52 -3.96 15.35 9.56
CA LEU A 52 -3.71 16.10 10.79
C LEU A 52 -4.68 17.27 10.94
N LEU A 53 -4.95 18.02 9.87
CA LEU A 53 -5.91 19.13 9.89
C LEU A 53 -7.34 18.66 10.19
N ILE A 54 -7.76 17.55 9.57
CA ILE A 54 -9.09 16.96 9.79
C ILE A 54 -9.22 16.41 11.21
N SER A 55 -8.18 15.77 11.74
CA SER A 55 -8.18 15.13 13.06
C SER A 55 -7.70 16.02 14.21
N ALA A 56 -7.23 17.24 13.93
CA ALA A 56 -6.71 18.16 14.94
C ALA A 56 -7.62 18.34 16.18
N PRO A 57 -8.97 18.44 16.03
CA PRO A 57 -9.85 18.58 17.19
C PRO A 57 -9.86 17.36 18.12
N THR A 58 -9.56 16.16 17.61
CA THR A 58 -9.57 14.92 18.40
C THR A 58 -8.21 14.58 19.01
N LEU A 59 -7.12 15.24 18.59
CA LEU A 59 -5.77 14.93 19.07
C LEU A 59 -5.62 15.00 20.59
N LYS A 60 -6.26 15.98 21.23
CA LYS A 60 -6.20 16.13 22.69
C LYS A 60 -6.85 14.96 23.42
N SER A 61 -7.94 14.41 22.89
CA SER A 61 -8.67 13.30 23.54
C SER A 61 -7.97 11.96 23.35
N ILE A 62 -7.14 11.81 22.31
CA ILE A 62 -6.40 10.56 22.03
C ILE A 62 -4.90 10.64 22.40
N ALA A 63 -4.42 11.76 22.95
CA ALA A 63 -2.99 11.99 23.18
C ALA A 63 -2.31 10.95 24.08
N ALA A 64 -3.00 10.46 25.11
CA ALA A 64 -2.49 9.41 25.98
C ALA A 64 -2.32 8.08 25.23
N GLU A 65 -3.30 7.73 24.38
CA GLU A 65 -3.25 6.52 23.56
C GLU A 65 -2.14 6.60 22.50
N LEU A 66 -1.99 7.76 21.85
CA LEU A 66 -0.90 7.98 20.88
C LEU A 66 0.48 7.79 21.52
N ARG A 67 0.66 8.22 22.78
CA ARG A 67 1.91 8.00 23.52
C ARG A 67 2.12 6.54 23.87
N HIS A 68 1.07 5.84 24.29
CA HIS A 68 1.12 4.42 24.60
C HIS A 68 1.47 3.58 23.37
N GLN A 69 0.91 3.93 22.21
CA GLN A 69 1.16 3.24 20.94
C GLN A 69 2.34 3.82 20.14
N ALA A 70 3.13 4.74 20.69
CA ALA A 70 4.14 5.48 19.94
C ALA A 70 5.13 4.56 19.21
N THR A 71 5.56 3.47 19.85
CA THR A 71 6.46 2.48 19.24
C THR A 71 5.82 1.80 18.03
N VAL A 72 4.59 1.31 18.18
CA VAL A 72 3.86 0.63 17.09
C VAL A 72 3.60 1.60 15.94
N LEU A 73 3.14 2.82 16.23
CA LEU A 73 2.92 3.86 15.23
C LEU A 73 4.21 4.24 14.49
N THR A 74 5.33 4.31 15.21
CA THR A 74 6.64 4.60 14.60
C THR A 74 7.08 3.46 13.69
N LEU A 75 6.95 2.20 14.12
CA LEU A 75 7.27 1.04 13.30
C LEU A 75 6.38 0.96 12.06
N SER A 76 5.07 1.21 12.19
CA SER A 76 4.15 1.32 11.06
C SER A 76 4.55 2.44 10.10
N GLY A 77 4.98 3.59 10.62
CA GLY A 77 5.48 4.71 9.81
C GLY A 77 6.76 4.36 9.04
N VAL A 78 7.72 3.68 9.68
CA VAL A 78 8.95 3.20 9.03
C VAL A 78 8.63 2.17 7.96
N SER A 79 7.76 1.20 8.26
CA SER A 79 7.28 0.21 7.28
C SER A 79 6.64 0.88 6.07
N LEU A 80 5.79 1.89 6.31
CA LEU A 80 5.14 2.66 5.24
C LEU A 80 6.15 3.46 4.41
N ALA A 81 7.19 4.01 5.04
CA ALA A 81 8.27 4.72 4.35
C ALA A 81 9.10 3.77 3.47
N VAL A 82 9.41 2.57 3.97
CA VAL A 82 10.08 1.52 3.19
C VAL A 82 9.20 1.12 2.01
N HIS A 83 7.92 0.81 2.24
CA HIS A 83 6.95 0.47 1.20
C HIS A 83 6.92 1.51 0.07
N PHE A 84 6.66 2.78 0.39
CA PHE A 84 6.60 3.83 -0.64
C PHE A 84 7.97 4.11 -1.26
N GLY A 85 9.05 4.01 -0.49
CA GLY A 85 10.40 4.16 -1.00
C GLY A 85 10.72 3.11 -2.06
N THR A 86 10.45 1.84 -1.78
CA THR A 86 10.75 0.73 -2.69
C THR A 86 9.80 0.71 -3.89
N TRP A 87 8.49 0.89 -3.69
CA TRP A 87 7.50 0.90 -4.78
C TRP A 87 7.66 2.08 -5.75
N ILE A 88 7.93 3.30 -5.27
CA ILE A 88 8.12 4.44 -6.18
C ILE A 88 9.45 4.28 -6.92
N THR A 89 10.48 3.80 -6.24
CA THR A 89 11.79 3.58 -6.86
C THR A 89 11.72 2.45 -7.90
N SER A 90 10.96 1.37 -7.67
CA SER A 90 10.83 0.29 -8.66
C SER A 90 10.28 0.78 -10.00
N LEU A 91 9.40 1.78 -10.00
CA LEU A 91 8.83 2.36 -11.22
C LEU A 91 9.88 3.02 -12.14
N GLU A 92 11.04 3.42 -11.62
CA GLU A 92 12.16 3.92 -12.45
C GLU A 92 12.86 2.78 -13.20
N TYR A 93 12.89 1.59 -12.62
CA TYR A 93 13.67 0.46 -13.11
C TYR A 93 12.86 -0.56 -13.91
N THR A 94 11.52 -0.55 -13.80
CA THR A 94 10.65 -1.51 -14.50
C THR A 94 9.37 -0.87 -15.04
N SER A 95 8.58 -1.64 -15.78
CA SER A 95 7.29 -1.19 -16.33
C SER A 95 6.26 -0.98 -15.21
N VAL A 96 5.25 -0.12 -15.46
CA VAL A 96 4.14 0.06 -14.51
C VAL A 96 3.45 -1.27 -14.24
N ALA A 97 3.20 -2.05 -15.29
CA ALA A 97 2.56 -3.36 -15.18
C ALA A 97 3.37 -4.32 -14.30
N ALA A 98 4.67 -4.51 -14.55
CA ALA A 98 5.50 -5.39 -13.75
C ALA A 98 5.59 -4.94 -12.28
N SER A 99 5.79 -3.64 -12.03
CA SER A 99 5.86 -3.11 -10.66
C SER A 99 4.56 -3.28 -9.89
N VAL A 100 3.43 -2.96 -10.50
CA VAL A 100 2.11 -3.05 -9.85
C VAL A 100 1.76 -4.50 -9.57
N VAL A 101 1.99 -5.42 -10.52
CA VAL A 101 1.70 -6.84 -10.31
C VAL A 101 2.49 -7.45 -9.16
N LEU A 102 3.76 -7.08 -9.02
CA LEU A 102 4.58 -7.53 -7.90
C LEU A 102 4.13 -6.89 -6.57
N THR A 103 3.76 -5.61 -6.58
CA THR A 103 3.30 -4.91 -5.36
C THR A 103 1.92 -5.41 -4.92
N ASP A 104 1.01 -5.68 -5.87
CA ASP A 104 -0.34 -6.19 -5.64
C ASP A 104 -0.37 -7.64 -5.15
N SER A 105 0.80 -8.30 -5.09
CA SER A 105 0.96 -9.59 -4.41
C SER A 105 1.01 -9.48 -2.89
N ALA A 106 0.98 -8.26 -2.33
CA ALA A 106 0.91 -7.99 -0.88
C ALA A 106 -0.10 -8.84 -0.09
N PRO A 107 -1.31 -9.17 -0.60
CA PRO A 107 -2.24 -10.04 0.11
C PRO A 107 -1.68 -11.44 0.42
N ILE A 108 -0.77 -11.97 -0.42
CA ILE A 108 -0.09 -13.25 -0.15
C ILE A 108 0.76 -13.13 1.11
N PHE A 109 1.58 -12.08 1.18
CA PHE A 109 2.46 -11.83 2.32
C PHE A 109 1.66 -11.49 3.58
N SER A 110 0.59 -10.71 3.46
CA SER A 110 -0.30 -10.37 4.57
C SER A 110 -0.90 -11.62 5.22
N VAL A 111 -1.46 -12.54 4.42
CA VAL A 111 -2.00 -13.82 4.93
C VAL A 111 -0.89 -14.67 5.56
N LEU A 112 0.27 -14.75 4.92
CA LEU A 112 1.39 -15.53 5.44
C LEU A 112 1.91 -14.97 6.77
N LEU A 113 2.07 -13.65 6.87
CA LEU A 113 2.52 -12.97 8.08
C LEU A 113 1.47 -13.07 9.20
N ALA A 114 0.18 -12.95 8.89
CA ALA A 114 -0.88 -13.18 9.87
C ALA A 114 -0.86 -14.61 10.41
N TRP A 115 -0.65 -15.60 9.54
CA TRP A 115 -0.52 -16.99 9.97
C TRP A 115 0.71 -17.22 10.86
N ILE A 116 1.87 -16.69 10.48
CA ILE A 116 3.13 -16.88 11.25
C ILE A 116 3.13 -16.09 12.56
N ALA A 117 2.70 -14.83 12.54
CA ALA A 117 2.80 -13.92 13.68
C ALA A 117 1.62 -14.02 14.65
N LEU A 118 0.41 -14.29 14.13
CA LEU A 118 -0.83 -14.33 14.92
C LEU A 118 -1.40 -15.75 15.06
N GLY A 119 -0.91 -16.72 14.28
CA GLY A 119 -1.46 -18.07 14.26
C GLY A 119 -2.80 -18.19 13.54
N GLU A 120 -3.21 -17.14 12.82
CA GLU A 120 -4.52 -17.07 12.16
C GLU A 120 -4.49 -17.78 10.80
N LEU A 121 -5.25 -18.87 10.67
CA LEU A 121 -5.39 -19.57 9.39
C LEU A 121 -6.33 -18.80 8.46
N PRO A 122 -5.97 -18.64 7.18
CA PRO A 122 -6.84 -17.96 6.23
C PRO A 122 -8.14 -18.75 6.03
N THR A 123 -9.25 -18.03 6.06
CA THR A 123 -10.55 -18.57 5.70
C THR A 123 -10.61 -18.90 4.21
N ARG A 124 -11.54 -19.80 3.84
CA ARG A 124 -11.76 -20.14 2.42
C ARG A 124 -12.07 -18.92 1.54
N ARG A 125 -12.74 -17.90 2.10
CA ARG A 125 -13.08 -16.66 1.38
C ARG A 125 -11.85 -15.79 1.14
N GLU A 126 -10.98 -15.67 2.14
CA GLU A 126 -9.71 -14.94 2.01
C GLU A 126 -8.81 -15.60 0.98
N SER A 127 -8.64 -16.93 1.06
CA SER A 127 -7.82 -17.66 0.09
C SER A 127 -8.35 -17.52 -1.34
N LEU A 128 -9.67 -17.53 -1.54
CA LEU A 128 -10.28 -17.28 -2.86
C LEU A 128 -10.06 -15.84 -3.34
N GLY A 129 -10.16 -14.85 -2.44
CA GLY A 129 -9.89 -13.45 -2.75
C GLY A 129 -8.43 -13.22 -3.17
N VAL A 130 -7.48 -13.79 -2.41
CA VAL A 130 -6.05 -13.75 -2.75
C VAL A 130 -5.81 -14.43 -4.10
N ALA A 131 -6.35 -15.64 -4.31
CA ALA A 131 -6.19 -16.35 -5.57
C ALA A 131 -6.73 -15.55 -6.77
N LEU A 132 -7.91 -14.92 -6.62
CA LEU A 132 -8.50 -14.09 -7.67
C LEU A 132 -7.67 -12.82 -7.95
N GLY A 133 -7.18 -12.15 -6.90
CA GLY A 133 -6.33 -10.97 -7.02
C GLY A 133 -5.00 -11.28 -7.71
N VAL A 134 -4.34 -12.37 -7.30
CA VAL A 134 -3.10 -12.85 -7.90
C VAL A 134 -3.30 -13.28 -9.35
N ALA A 135 -4.42 -13.93 -9.67
CA ALA A 135 -4.76 -14.28 -11.05
C ALA A 135 -4.94 -13.04 -11.92
N GLY A 136 -5.70 -12.03 -11.45
CA GLY A 136 -5.86 -10.77 -12.16
C GLY A 136 -4.54 -10.04 -12.39
N ALA A 137 -3.71 -9.93 -11.35
CA ALA A 137 -2.38 -9.32 -11.44
C ALA A 137 -1.49 -10.08 -12.44
N SER A 138 -1.49 -11.42 -12.39
CA SER A 138 -0.70 -12.25 -13.30
C SER A 138 -1.13 -12.08 -14.76
N ILE A 139 -2.44 -11.96 -15.04
CA ILE A 139 -2.96 -11.69 -16.39
C ILE A 139 -2.49 -10.33 -16.90
N ILE A 140 -2.55 -9.29 -16.06
CA ILE A 140 -2.11 -7.93 -16.43
C ILE A 140 -0.59 -7.87 -16.65
N GLY A 141 0.18 -8.60 -15.84
CA GLY A 141 1.64 -8.62 -15.91
C GLY A 141 2.22 -9.53 -17.00
N TYR A 142 1.38 -10.38 -17.60
CA TYR A 142 1.81 -11.34 -18.60
C TYR A 142 2.43 -10.62 -19.81
N GLY A 143 3.72 -10.90 -20.07
CA GLY A 143 4.48 -10.27 -21.15
C GLY A 143 5.19 -8.96 -20.80
N SER A 144 5.01 -8.42 -19.58
CA SER A 144 5.70 -7.20 -19.10
C SER A 144 6.98 -7.48 -18.30
N LEU A 145 7.32 -8.75 -18.08
CA LEU A 145 8.50 -9.20 -17.35
C LEU A 145 9.64 -9.51 -18.34
N SER A 146 10.54 -8.56 -18.51
CA SER A 146 11.84 -8.77 -19.16
C SER A 146 12.93 -8.99 -18.11
N LEU A 147 13.90 -9.85 -18.43
CA LEU A 147 14.95 -10.32 -17.51
C LEU A 147 16.24 -9.50 -17.65
N SER A 148 16.15 -8.19 -17.92
CA SER A 148 17.31 -7.31 -17.86
C SER A 148 17.80 -7.13 -16.42
N HIS A 149 19.11 -6.92 -16.22
CA HIS A 149 19.69 -6.61 -14.90
C HIS A 149 19.04 -5.39 -14.23
N THR A 150 18.63 -4.39 -15.01
CA THR A 150 17.96 -3.19 -14.51
C THR A 150 16.54 -3.51 -14.04
N GLU A 151 15.81 -4.30 -14.82
CA GLU A 151 14.43 -4.67 -14.52
C GLU A 151 14.34 -5.61 -13.33
N PHE A 152 15.34 -6.47 -13.14
CA PHE A 152 15.45 -7.32 -11.95
C PHE A 152 15.57 -6.49 -10.66
N LYS A 153 16.36 -5.41 -10.67
CA LYS A 153 16.40 -4.47 -9.52
C LYS A 153 15.04 -3.85 -9.25
N GLY A 154 14.33 -3.45 -10.30
CA GLY A 154 12.96 -2.95 -10.19
C GLY A 154 12.01 -3.98 -9.60
N ALA A 155 12.10 -5.24 -10.03
CA ALA A 155 11.28 -6.33 -9.51
C ALA A 155 11.55 -6.60 -8.03
N LEU A 156 12.81 -6.62 -7.60
CA LEU A 156 13.17 -6.77 -6.18
C LEU A 156 12.63 -5.63 -5.33
N LEU A 157 12.73 -4.39 -5.82
CA LEU A 157 12.17 -3.23 -5.13
C LEU A 157 10.64 -3.31 -5.02
N ALA A 158 9.95 -3.69 -6.11
CA ALA A 158 8.50 -3.84 -6.09
C ALA A 158 8.04 -4.94 -5.12
N LEU A 159 8.75 -6.09 -5.09
CA LEU A 159 8.50 -7.15 -4.13
C LEU A 159 8.80 -6.73 -2.69
N ALA A 160 9.87 -5.98 -2.46
CA ALA A 160 10.19 -5.43 -1.15
C ALA A 160 9.12 -4.43 -0.67
N GLY A 161 8.42 -3.76 -1.59
CA GLY A 161 7.25 -2.96 -1.26
C GLY A 161 6.02 -3.79 -0.91
N ALA A 162 5.92 -5.05 -1.36
CA ALA A 162 4.75 -5.89 -1.08
C ALA A 162 4.73 -6.49 0.34
N VAL A 163 5.88 -6.45 1.04
CA VAL A 163 6.10 -7.03 2.38
C VAL A 163 6.06 -5.92 3.43
#